data_AF-A0A0F2L5M9-F1
#
_entry.id   AF-A0A0F2L5M9-F1
#
_cell.length_a   1.000
_cell.length_b   1.000
_cell.length_c   1.000
_cell.angle_alpha   90.00
_cell.angle_beta   90.00
_cell.angle_gamma   90.00
#
_symmetry.space_group_name_H-M   'P 1'
#
loop_
_entity.id
_entity.type
_entity.pdbx_description
1 polymer ?
#
loop_
_entity_poly.entity_id
_entity_poly.type
_entity_poly.pdbx_seq_one_letter_code
_entity_poly.pdbx_strand_id
1 'polypeptide(L)' 'MPEIPGELRSVLETVSEGNTVHIKCRYRGRDGRECGVLFFSLKDAIRHLITHDDKYRRFLQLIERA' A
#
# COMPACT_ATOMS: atom_id res chain seq x y z
N MET A 1 -3.90 9.03 11.74
CA MET A 1 -3.85 8.70 10.30
C MET A 1 -2.95 7.49 10.13
N PRO A 2 -3.26 6.51 9.27
CA PRO A 2 -2.33 5.41 9.00
C PRO A 2 -1.05 5.99 8.39
N GLU A 3 0.06 5.86 9.11
CA GLU A 3 1.35 6.38 8.67
C GLU A 3 2.00 5.35 7.74
N ILE A 4 2.06 5.67 6.44
CA ILE A 4 2.76 4.84 5.46
C ILE A 4 4.27 4.94 5.71
N PRO A 5 4.97 3.82 5.99
CA PRO A 5 6.43 3.80 6.10
C PRO A 5 7.09 4.44 4.89
N GLY A 6 8.17 5.20 5.09
CA GLY A 6 8.85 5.94 4.01
C GLY A 6 9.17 5.08 2.78
N GLU A 7 9.58 3.83 3.00
CA GLU A 7 9.89 2.87 1.93
C GLU A 7 8.67 2.50 1.06
N LEU A 8 7.47 2.54 1.63
CA LEU A 8 6.22 2.20 0.95
C LEU A 8 5.56 3.40 0.26
N ARG A 9 5.98 4.64 0.55
CA ARG A 9 5.41 5.86 -0.08
C ARG A 9 5.63 5.93 -1.59
N SER A 10 6.57 5.15 -2.12
CA SER A 10 6.79 5.02 -3.57
C SER A 10 5.65 4.27 -4.27
N VAL A 11 5.06 3.29 -3.57
CA VAL A 11 4.07 2.34 -4.11
C VAL A 11 2.70 2.41 -3.44
N LEU A 12 2.56 3.14 -2.33
CA LEU A 12 1.32 3.44 -1.65
C LEU A 12 1.17 4.95 -1.50
N GLU A 13 -0.07 5.42 -1.66
CA GLU A 13 -0.43 6.82 -1.51
C GLU A 13 -1.70 6.93 -0.66
N THR A 14 -1.71 7.81 0.33
CA THR A 14 -2.93 8.13 1.06
C THR A 14 -3.74 9.12 0.22
N VAL A 15 -4.96 8.74 -0.14
CA VAL A 15 -5.89 9.56 -0.91
C VAL A 15 -7.14 9.84 -0.08
N SER A 16 -7.69 11.04 -0.21
CA SER A 16 -8.92 11.43 0.46
C SER A 16 -10.02 11.62 -0.58
N GLU A 17 -11.09 10.82 -0.49
CA GLU A 17 -12.31 11.02 -1.27
C GLU A 17 -13.41 11.50 -0.33
N GLY A 18 -13.74 12.79 -0.44
CA GLY A 18 -14.69 13.44 0.47
C GLY A 18 -14.22 13.39 1.92
N ASN A 19 -14.96 12.66 2.75
CA ASN A 19 -14.70 12.53 4.18
C ASN A 19 -14.02 11.20 4.56
N THR A 20 -13.61 10.40 3.58
CA THR A 20 -13.01 9.08 3.79
C THR A 20 -11.57 9.07 3.27
N VAL A 21 -10.67 8.50 4.09
CA VAL A 21 -9.26 8.34 3.75
C VAL A 21 -9.02 6.90 3.32
N HIS A 22 -8.42 6.73 2.15
CA HIS A 22 -8.05 5.46 1.57
C HIS A 22 -6.53 5.40 1.33
N ILE A 23 -6.00 4.20 1.20
CA ILE A 23 -4.64 3.93 0.75
C ILE A 23 -4.73 3.35 -0.65
N LYS A 24 -4.20 4.08 -1.63
CA LYS A 24 -4.13 3.70 -3.04
C LYS A 24 -2.82 2.97 -3.32
N CYS A 25 -2.92 1.82 -3.98
CA CYS A 25 -1.78 1.10 -4.54
C CYS A 25 -1.36 1.75 -5.86
N ARG A 26 -0.15 2.32 -5.89
CA ARG A 26 0.48 2.90 -7.09
C ARG A 26 1.57 2.00 -7.69
N TYR A 27 1.58 0.71 -7.35
CA TYR A 27 2.53 -0.22 -7.96
C TYR A 27 2.36 -0.21 -9.48
N ARG A 28 3.47 -0.07 -10.20
CA ARG A 28 3.51 -0.12 -11.67
C ARG A 28 4.09 -1.46 -12.13
N GLY A 29 3.29 -2.21 -12.87
CA GLY A 29 3.70 -3.48 -13.47
C GLY A 29 4.71 -3.28 -14.61
N ARG A 30 5.19 -4.40 -15.17
CA ARG A 30 6.12 -4.38 -16.32
C ARG A 30 5.48 -3.77 -17.57
N ASP A 31 4.16 -3.83 -17.66
CA ASP A 31 3.34 -3.22 -18.69
C ASP A 31 3.13 -1.71 -18.49
N GLY A 32 3.71 -1.13 -17.43
CA GLY A 32 3.66 0.29 -17.13
C GLY A 32 2.33 0.77 -16.55
N ARG A 33 1.32 -0.10 -16.41
CA ARG A 33 0.04 0.24 -15.78
C ARG A 33 0.16 0.29 -14.27
N GLU A 34 -0.50 1.28 -13.71
CA GLU A 34 -0.68 1.42 -12.27
C GLU A 34 -1.81 0.50 -11.79
N CYS A 35 -1.63 -0.14 -10.64
CA CYS A 35 -2.64 -1.01 -10.04
C CYS A 35 -3.93 -0.25 -9.66
N GLY A 36 -3.81 0.85 -8.91
CA GLY A 36 -4.92 1.76 -8.60
C GLY A 36 -5.91 1.27 -7.52
N VAL A 37 -5.74 0.07 -6.96
CA VAL A 37 -6.65 -0.48 -5.95
C VAL A 37 -6.60 0.33 -4.64
N LEU A 38 -7.77 0.55 -4.03
CA LEU A 38 -7.95 1.30 -2.79
C LEU A 38 -8.17 0.37 -1.60
N PHE A 39 -7.60 0.75 -0.45
CA PHE A 39 -7.71 0.02 0.81
C PHE A 39 -8.07 0.96 1.97
N PHE A 40 -8.78 0.45 2.97
CA PHE A 40 -9.08 1.20 4.20
C PHE A 40 -7.98 1.05 5.27
N SER A 41 -7.11 0.04 5.13
CA SER A 41 -6.07 -0.26 6.10
C SER A 41 -4.71 -0.48 5.44
N LEU A 42 -3.64 -0.09 6.14
CA LEU A 42 -2.27 -0.31 5.67
C LEU A 42 -1.93 -1.80 5.62
N LYS A 43 -2.49 -2.59 6.54
CA LYS A 43 -2.31 -4.06 6.56
C LYS A 43 -2.83 -4.68 5.27
N ASP A 44 -4.03 -4.33 4.83
CA ASP A 44 -4.62 -4.87 3.60
C ASP A 44 -3.86 -4.39 2.35
N ALA A 45 -3.46 -3.13 2.33
CA ALA A 45 -2.63 -2.58 1.24
C ALA A 45 -1.30 -3.33 1.11
N ILE A 46 -0.63 -3.66 2.21
CA ILE A 46 0.63 -4.42 2.19
C ILE A 46 0.38 -5.88 1.79
N ARG A 47 -0.69 -6.53 2.28
CA ARG A 47 -1.05 -7.88 1.83
C ARG A 47 -1.25 -7.94 0.33
N HIS A 48 -1.87 -6.90 -0.24
CA HIS A 48 -2.03 -6.77 -1.67
C HIS A 48 -0.69 -6.51 -2.38
N LEU A 49 0.18 -5.63 -1.87
CA LEU A 49 1.50 -5.40 -2.49
C LEU A 49 2.34 -6.66 -2.66
N ILE A 50 2.20 -7.63 -1.75
CA ILE A 50 2.89 -8.92 -1.83
C ILE A 50 2.47 -9.71 -3.08
N THR A 51 1.25 -9.53 -3.59
CA THR A 51 0.82 -10.19 -4.84
C THR A 51 1.51 -9.60 -6.07
N HIS A 52 2.05 -8.37 -5.97
CA HIS A 52 2.90 -7.79 -7.00
C HIS A 52 4.37 -8.18 -6.85
N ASP A 53 4.88 -8.22 -5.61
CA ASP A 53 6.29 -8.53 -5.32
C ASP A 53 6.47 -9.02 -3.88
N ASP A 54 6.98 -10.24 -3.71
CA ASP A 54 7.18 -10.88 -2.40
C ASP A 54 8.10 -10.09 -1.46
N LYS A 55 8.94 -9.18 -1.97
CA LYS A 55 9.83 -8.35 -1.13
C LYS A 55 9.06 -7.52 -0.10
N TYR A 56 7.78 -7.21 -0.38
CA TYR A 56 6.95 -6.42 0.53
C TYR A 56 6.48 -7.21 1.76
N ARG A 57 6.65 -8.54 1.79
CA ARG A 57 6.27 -9.39 2.93
C ARG A 57 6.97 -8.96 4.22
N ARG A 58 8.19 -8.43 4.15
CA ARG A 58 8.93 -7.92 5.31
C ARG A 58 8.18 -6.80 6.05
N PHE A 59 7.35 -6.03 5.34
CA PHE A 59 6.59 -4.94 5.95
C PHE A 59 5.39 -5.44 6.77
N LEU A 60 4.83 -6.62 6.48
CA LEU A 60 3.78 -7.20 7.35
C LEU A 60 4.28 -7.43 8.77
N GLN A 61 5.52 -7.92 8.90
CA GLN A 61 6.12 -8.18 10.21
C GLN A 61 6.38 -6.90 11.01
N LEU A 62 6.54 -5.76 10.34
CA LEU A 62 6.75 -4.46 10.99
C LEU A 62 5.44 -3.91 11.57
N ILE A 63 4.33 -4.06 10.85
CA ILE A 63 3.00 -3.58 11.32
C ILE A 63 2.36 -4.51 12.34
N GLU A 64 2.72 -5.80 12.39
CA GLU A 64 2.19 -6.73 13.41
C GLU A 64 2.90 -6.61 14.77
N ARG A 65 4.00 -5.83 14.84
CA ARG A 65 4.80 -5.61 16.06
C ARG A 65 4.69 -4.20 16.63
N ALA A 66 3.95 -3.31 15.97
CA ALA A 66 3.66 -1.94 16.40
C ALA A 66 2.30 -1.89 17.10
#